data_AF-A0A6J2KSK3-F1
#
_entry.id   AF-A0A6J2KSK3-F1
#
_cell.length_a   1.000
_cell.length_b   1.000
_cell.length_c   1.000
_cell.angle_alpha   90.00
_cell.angle_beta   90.00
_cell.angle_gamma   90.00
#
_symmetry.space_group_name_H-M   'P 1'
#
loop_
_entity.id
_entity.type
_entity.pdbx_description
1 polymer ?
#
loop_
_entity_poly.entity_id
_entity_poly.type
_entity_poly.pdbx_seq_one_letter_code
_entity_poly.pdbx_strand_id
1 'polypeptide(L)'
;MKYNLAEHISRLRPSQSPIAISLSRCPTWSSLDPLKFKGYWDSNANAILLNNGSTAYFTFNDASVRPTLSGGPLIGEYIFEQMHFHWSVDDFTGCEHVLDGHGYAAECHFVHYNSKYESLETAVGHPDGLAVVGFLLETVDAPNPRFDRLVQGLEGIQKRESVMNVTSESLLWMDREDLQIGNYVTYKGSLTTPPYTECVTWIIYEKPVQIGSEQLGLLRQLEGPDSQPIERNVRPTQRHPPGHSVIYVKQVRSKL
;
A
#
# COMPACT_ATOMS: atom_id res chain seq x y z
N MET A 1 -12.48 28.65 -10.55
CA MET A 1 -12.16 27.90 -9.31
C MET A 1 -11.37 26.67 -9.73
N LYS A 2 -10.10 26.55 -9.31
CA LYS A 2 -9.37 25.29 -9.51
C LYS A 2 -10.02 24.27 -8.56
N TYR A 3 -10.72 23.29 -9.10
CA TYR A 3 -11.24 22.19 -8.30
C TYR A 3 -10.04 21.51 -7.62
N ASN A 4 -10.14 21.26 -6.32
CA ASN A 4 -9.11 20.63 -5.50
C ASN A 4 -9.42 19.13 -5.40
N LEU A 5 -8.48 18.26 -5.81
CA LEU A 5 -8.69 16.80 -5.81
C LEU A 5 -9.00 16.30 -4.39
N ALA A 6 -8.25 16.76 -3.40
CA ALA A 6 -8.42 16.33 -2.01
C ALA A 6 -9.81 16.68 -1.45
N GLU A 7 -10.33 17.87 -1.78
CA GLU A 7 -11.69 18.27 -1.42
C GLU A 7 -12.77 17.49 -2.18
N HIS A 8 -12.48 17.06 -3.41
CA HIS A 8 -13.39 16.21 -4.17
C HIS A 8 -13.48 14.81 -3.55
N ILE A 9 -12.33 14.19 -3.28
CA ILE A 9 -12.25 12.85 -2.68
C ILE A 9 -12.85 12.82 -1.28
N SER A 10 -12.65 13.86 -0.46
CA SER A 10 -13.19 13.90 0.90
C SER A 10 -14.72 13.86 0.99
N ARG A 11 -15.42 14.21 -0.11
CA ARG A 11 -16.89 14.20 -0.20
C ARG A 11 -17.46 12.91 -0.80
N LEU A 12 -16.61 12.01 -1.27
CA LEU A 12 -17.06 10.74 -1.84
C LEU A 12 -17.60 9.82 -0.76
N ARG A 13 -18.63 9.05 -1.12
CA ARG A 13 -19.19 8.03 -0.24
C ARG A 13 -18.21 6.85 -0.13
N PRO A 14 -17.82 6.45 1.10
CA PRO A 14 -16.98 5.28 1.28
C PRO A 14 -17.75 3.99 0.98
N SER A 15 -16.99 2.92 0.75
CA SER A 15 -17.52 1.57 0.59
C SER A 15 -16.47 0.53 0.96
N GLN A 16 -16.85 -0.73 1.02
CA GLN A 16 -15.92 -1.82 1.30
C GLN A 16 -14.82 -1.98 0.23
N SER A 17 -13.63 -2.35 0.69
CA SER A 17 -12.41 -2.64 -0.08
C SER A 17 -11.98 -4.10 0.12
N PRO A 18 -11.19 -4.72 -0.79
CA PRO A 18 -10.66 -4.17 -2.03
C PRO A 18 -11.65 -4.27 -3.18
N ILE A 19 -11.28 -3.78 -4.36
CA ILE A 19 -12.22 -3.51 -5.45
C ILE A 19 -11.61 -3.81 -6.82
N ALA A 20 -12.46 -4.19 -7.79
CA ALA A 20 -12.07 -4.27 -9.19
C ALA A 20 -12.31 -2.92 -9.88
N ILE A 21 -11.30 -2.39 -10.55
CA ILE A 21 -11.27 -1.05 -11.12
C ILE A 21 -11.02 -1.16 -12.61
N SER A 22 -11.90 -0.58 -13.42
CA SER A 22 -11.60 -0.39 -14.84
C SER A 22 -11.11 1.02 -15.07
N LEU A 23 -9.82 1.19 -15.38
CA LEU A 23 -9.17 2.49 -15.43
C LEU A 23 -9.81 3.38 -16.51
N SER A 24 -10.14 2.78 -17.65
CA SER A 24 -10.81 3.46 -18.77
C SER A 24 -12.20 4.01 -18.43
N ARG A 25 -12.84 3.52 -17.36
CA ARG A 25 -14.17 3.94 -16.91
C ARG A 25 -14.11 4.95 -15.76
N CYS A 26 -12.93 5.20 -15.20
CA CYS A 26 -12.74 6.17 -14.14
C CYS A 26 -12.74 7.60 -14.72
N PRO A 27 -13.44 8.56 -14.08
CA PRO A 27 -13.18 9.97 -14.33
C PRO A 27 -11.70 10.27 -14.13
N THR A 28 -11.08 10.89 -15.15
CA THR A 28 -9.65 11.22 -15.12
C THR A 28 -9.44 12.59 -14.50
N TRP A 29 -8.52 12.67 -13.55
CA TRP A 29 -8.03 13.91 -12.98
C TRP A 29 -6.56 14.11 -13.34
N SER A 30 -6.26 15.16 -14.10
CA SER A 30 -4.86 15.53 -14.38
C SER A 30 -4.29 16.32 -13.21
N SER A 31 -3.25 15.79 -12.55
CA SER A 31 -2.59 16.44 -11.41
C SER A 31 -1.21 16.97 -11.81
N LEU A 32 -0.90 18.19 -11.38
CA LEU A 32 0.47 18.72 -11.36
C LEU A 32 1.15 18.50 -9.99
N ASP A 33 0.38 18.12 -8.98
CA ASP A 33 0.82 17.97 -7.61
C ASP A 33 0.89 16.47 -7.27
N PRO A 34 2.09 15.86 -7.23
CA PRO A 34 2.25 14.46 -6.90
C PRO A 34 2.02 14.21 -5.39
N LEU A 35 1.88 12.94 -5.03
CA LEU A 35 2.01 12.51 -3.64
C LEU A 35 3.42 12.79 -3.14
N LYS A 36 3.51 13.23 -1.89
CA LYS A 36 4.76 13.64 -1.24
C LYS A 36 5.08 12.64 -0.15
N PHE A 37 6.08 11.81 -0.42
CA PHE A 37 6.67 10.86 0.51
C PHE A 37 7.87 11.53 1.19
N LYS A 38 7.80 11.76 2.51
CA LYS A 38 8.85 12.40 3.29
C LYS A 38 9.39 11.43 4.33
N GLY A 39 10.71 11.28 4.42
CA GLY A 39 11.36 10.46 5.44
C GLY A 39 11.55 8.97 5.12
N TYR A 40 10.91 8.45 4.06
CA TYR A 40 10.94 7.02 3.69
C TYR A 40 12.33 6.47 3.37
N TRP A 41 13.23 7.34 2.93
CA TRP A 41 14.57 6.99 2.48
C TRP A 41 15.64 7.71 3.30
N ASP A 42 15.27 8.25 4.47
CA ASP A 42 16.25 8.84 5.37
C ASP A 42 17.10 7.69 5.91
N SER A 43 18.41 7.76 5.66
CA SER A 43 19.32 6.62 5.83
C SER A 43 19.37 6.15 7.29
N ASN A 44 19.30 4.83 7.48
CA ASN A 44 19.50 4.12 8.74
C ASN A 44 18.45 4.36 9.85
N ALA A 45 17.24 4.78 9.50
CA ALA A 45 16.14 4.75 10.47
C ALA A 45 15.86 3.30 10.87
N ASN A 46 15.91 3.01 12.18
CA ASN A 46 15.71 1.66 12.71
C ASN A 46 14.24 1.23 12.57
N ALA A 47 14.06 0.00 12.12
CA ALA A 47 12.76 -0.62 11.92
C ALA A 47 12.82 -2.09 12.33
N ILE A 48 11.64 -2.71 12.36
CA ILE A 48 11.50 -4.16 12.46
C ILE A 48 10.72 -4.68 11.27
N LEU A 49 11.07 -5.90 10.87
CA LEU A 49 10.26 -6.77 10.04
C LEU A 49 9.86 -7.96 10.90
N LEU A 50 8.58 -8.34 10.88
CA LEU A 50 8.06 -9.45 11.68
C LEU A 50 7.04 -10.26 10.91
N ASN A 51 7.01 -11.56 11.14
CA ASN A 51 5.92 -12.42 10.70
C ASN A 51 4.89 -12.50 11.84
N ASN A 52 3.74 -11.83 11.71
CA ASN A 52 2.69 -11.87 12.73
C ASN A 52 1.78 -13.12 12.63
N GLY A 53 2.11 -14.05 11.74
CA GLY A 53 1.31 -15.22 11.41
C GLY A 53 0.17 -14.96 10.42
N SER A 54 0.05 -13.74 9.90
CA SER A 54 -0.92 -13.37 8.87
C SER A 54 -0.27 -12.65 7.68
N THR A 55 0.85 -11.97 7.90
CA THR A 55 1.61 -11.25 6.87
C THR A 55 3.06 -11.03 7.33
N ALA A 56 3.96 -10.72 6.40
CA ALA A 56 5.14 -9.93 6.70
C ALA A 56 4.73 -8.50 7.05
N TYR A 57 5.16 -7.99 8.20
CA TYR A 57 4.78 -6.69 8.75
C TYR A 57 6.05 -5.88 9.06
N PHE A 58 6.11 -4.66 8.56
CA PHE A 58 7.21 -3.73 8.76
C PHE A 58 6.73 -2.46 9.47
N THR A 59 7.48 -1.99 10.46
CA THR A 59 7.25 -0.68 11.09
C THR A 59 8.55 -0.07 11.61
N PHE A 60 8.60 1.26 11.70
CA PHE A 60 9.71 1.97 12.34
C PHE A 60 9.61 1.89 13.86
N ASN A 61 10.76 1.74 14.52
CA ASN A 61 10.81 1.54 15.98
C ASN A 61 10.41 2.79 16.76
N ASP A 62 10.82 3.96 16.28
CA ASP A 62 10.58 5.25 16.92
C ASP A 62 9.45 5.98 16.21
N ALA A 63 8.33 6.16 16.93
CA ALA A 63 7.15 6.82 16.41
C ALA A 63 7.39 8.31 16.06
N SER A 64 8.35 8.96 16.71
CA SER A 64 8.63 10.40 16.53
C SER A 64 9.35 10.72 15.21
N VAL A 65 9.93 9.72 14.57
CA VAL A 65 10.67 9.85 13.30
C VAL A 65 10.00 9.13 12.13
N ARG A 66 8.74 8.70 12.32
CA ARG A 66 8.00 8.00 11.27
C ARG A 66 7.84 8.89 10.03
N PRO A 67 8.01 8.32 8.82
CA PRO A 67 7.77 9.02 7.56
C PRO A 67 6.35 9.57 7.46
N THR A 68 6.17 10.57 6.59
CA THR A 68 4.86 11.17 6.34
C THR A 68 4.48 11.18 4.86
N LEU A 69 3.17 11.11 4.61
CA LEU A 69 2.54 11.16 3.31
C LEU A 69 1.60 12.38 3.24
N SER A 70 1.68 13.15 2.15
CA SER A 70 0.77 14.27 1.90
C SER A 70 0.58 14.53 0.41
N GLY A 71 -0.28 15.47 0.04
CA GLY A 71 -0.56 15.82 -1.36
C GLY A 71 -1.56 14.87 -2.04
N GLY A 72 -1.68 14.99 -3.36
CA GLY A 72 -2.63 14.18 -4.14
C GLY A 72 -4.08 14.30 -3.61
N PRO A 73 -4.75 13.18 -3.26
CA PRO A 73 -6.12 13.18 -2.76
C PRO A 73 -6.24 13.46 -1.24
N LEU A 74 -5.13 13.75 -0.56
CA LEU A 74 -5.11 13.86 0.90
C LEU A 74 -5.29 15.30 1.38
N ILE A 75 -6.16 15.47 2.39
CA ILE A 75 -6.26 16.70 3.18
C ILE A 75 -5.38 16.53 4.41
N GLY A 76 -4.32 17.32 4.50
CA GLY A 76 -3.36 17.27 5.61
C GLY A 76 -2.22 16.29 5.38
N GLU A 77 -1.58 15.91 6.48
CA GLU A 77 -0.44 15.00 6.51
C GLU A 77 -0.86 13.69 7.20
N TYR A 78 -0.34 12.57 6.71
CA TYR A 78 -0.61 11.24 7.25
C TYR A 78 0.71 10.60 7.66
N ILE A 79 0.77 10.09 8.88
CA ILE A 79 1.97 9.49 9.49
C ILE A 79 1.97 8.00 9.15
N PHE A 80 3.09 7.50 8.64
CA PHE A 80 3.27 6.08 8.36
C PHE A 80 3.16 5.25 9.63
N GLU A 81 2.32 4.23 9.62
CA GLU A 81 2.20 3.27 10.72
C GLU A 81 2.99 2.01 10.42
N GLN A 82 2.71 1.40 9.27
CA GLN A 82 3.23 0.09 8.91
C GLN A 82 3.13 -0.18 7.41
N MET A 83 3.89 -1.18 6.97
CA MET A 83 3.80 -1.80 5.67
C MET A 83 3.51 -3.29 5.83
N HIS A 84 2.64 -3.86 5.01
CA HIS A 84 2.39 -5.31 4.95
C HIS A 84 2.07 -5.80 3.54
N PHE A 85 1.99 -7.11 3.35
CA PHE A 85 1.82 -7.76 2.05
C PHE A 85 0.63 -8.70 2.04
N HIS A 86 -0.05 -8.73 0.91
CA HIS A 86 -1.03 -9.72 0.53
C HIS A 86 -0.46 -10.54 -0.63
N TRP A 87 -0.63 -11.86 -0.61
CA TRP A 87 -0.16 -12.77 -1.65
C TRP A 87 -1.04 -14.02 -1.72
N SER A 88 -0.82 -14.82 -2.76
CA SER A 88 -1.37 -16.16 -2.87
C SER A 88 -0.34 -17.15 -3.43
N VAL A 89 -0.78 -18.39 -3.67
CA VAL A 89 0.04 -19.51 -4.13
C VAL A 89 0.54 -19.35 -5.57
N ASP A 90 -0.09 -18.47 -6.35
CA ASP A 90 0.22 -18.19 -7.75
C ASP A 90 0.48 -16.71 -8.00
N ASP A 91 0.94 -16.40 -9.20
CA ASP A 91 1.40 -15.07 -9.61
C ASP A 91 0.27 -14.14 -10.09
N PHE A 92 -0.99 -14.59 -10.04
CA PHE A 92 -2.12 -13.87 -10.64
C PHE A 92 -3.27 -13.60 -9.66
N THR A 93 -3.24 -14.19 -8.47
CA THR A 93 -4.32 -14.09 -7.46
C THR A 93 -3.86 -13.55 -6.12
N GLY A 94 -2.66 -12.98 -6.05
CA GLY A 94 -2.08 -12.48 -4.81
C GLY A 94 -2.36 -11.01 -4.50
N CYS A 95 -2.89 -10.23 -5.43
CA CYS A 95 -3.37 -8.88 -5.15
C CYS A 95 -4.81 -8.86 -4.62
N GLU A 96 -5.13 -7.80 -3.88
CA GLU A 96 -6.46 -7.54 -3.37
C GLU A 96 -7.27 -6.69 -4.35
N HIS A 97 -6.68 -5.60 -4.85
CA HIS A 97 -7.22 -4.77 -5.91
C HIS A 97 -6.92 -5.37 -7.28
N VAL A 98 -7.87 -5.24 -8.20
CA VAL A 98 -7.75 -5.74 -9.57
C VAL A 98 -7.90 -4.56 -10.53
N LEU A 99 -6.90 -4.30 -11.37
CA LEU A 99 -6.92 -3.22 -12.35
C LEU A 99 -7.16 -3.78 -13.75
N ASP A 100 -8.21 -3.30 -14.44
CA ASP A 100 -8.63 -3.74 -15.77
C ASP A 100 -8.72 -5.27 -15.95
N GLY A 101 -9.09 -5.97 -14.88
CA GLY A 101 -9.22 -7.43 -14.86
C GLY A 101 -7.89 -8.18 -14.73
N HIS A 102 -6.78 -7.48 -14.55
CA HIS A 102 -5.47 -8.06 -14.32
C HIS A 102 -5.21 -8.29 -12.84
N GLY A 103 -4.82 -9.51 -12.49
CA GLY A 103 -4.38 -9.87 -11.15
C GLY A 103 -2.86 -9.98 -11.08
N TYR A 104 -2.29 -9.74 -9.91
CA TYR A 104 -0.86 -9.63 -9.65
C TYR A 104 -0.42 -10.62 -8.57
N ALA A 105 0.88 -10.86 -8.46
CA ALA A 105 1.44 -11.91 -7.61
C ALA A 105 1.35 -11.59 -6.12
N ALA A 106 1.35 -10.29 -5.79
CA ALA A 106 1.13 -9.78 -4.45
C ALA A 106 0.67 -8.32 -4.51
N GLU A 107 0.20 -7.80 -3.39
CA GLU A 107 -0.05 -6.38 -3.18
C GLU A 107 0.53 -5.93 -1.84
N CYS A 108 1.30 -4.85 -1.85
CA CYS A 108 1.88 -4.27 -0.65
C CYS A 108 1.09 -3.03 -0.22
N HIS A 109 0.72 -2.96 1.05
CA HIS A 109 -0.03 -1.85 1.63
C HIS A 109 0.84 -1.05 2.60
N PHE A 110 0.94 0.25 2.34
CA PHE A 110 1.53 1.22 3.26
C PHE A 110 0.39 1.94 3.98
N VAL A 111 0.24 1.67 5.27
CA VAL A 111 -0.83 2.22 6.09
C VAL A 111 -0.34 3.46 6.79
N HIS A 112 -1.14 4.52 6.70
CA HIS A 112 -0.87 5.80 7.35
C HIS A 112 -2.12 6.28 8.07
N TYR A 113 -1.94 6.93 9.22
CA TYR A 113 -3.03 7.60 9.93
C TYR A 113 -2.92 9.11 9.82
N ASN A 114 -4.05 9.79 9.77
CA ASN A 114 -4.12 11.24 9.63
C ASN A 114 -3.55 11.93 10.89
N SER A 115 -2.57 12.81 10.71
CA SER A 115 -1.83 13.45 11.81
C SER A 115 -2.68 14.38 12.69
N LYS A 116 -3.90 14.69 12.26
CA LYS A 116 -4.88 15.39 13.11
C LYS A 116 -5.40 14.53 14.27
N TYR A 117 -5.18 13.22 14.22
CA TYR A 117 -5.49 12.27 15.30
C TYR A 117 -4.21 11.85 16.01
N GLU A 118 -4.31 11.59 17.31
CA GLU A 118 -3.16 11.24 18.16
C GLU A 118 -2.53 9.90 17.77
N SER A 119 -3.32 8.95 17.28
CA SER A 119 -2.87 7.59 16.96
C SER A 119 -3.71 6.92 15.88
N LEU A 120 -3.23 5.79 15.34
CA LEU A 120 -3.96 4.92 14.44
C LEU A 120 -5.32 4.51 15.03
N GLU A 121 -5.34 4.10 16.30
CA GLU A 121 -6.54 3.60 16.98
C GLU A 121 -7.64 4.66 17.02
N THR A 122 -7.26 5.90 17.31
CA THR A 122 -8.20 7.02 17.29
C THR A 122 -8.64 7.34 15.86
N ALA A 123 -7.69 7.35 14.91
CA ALA A 123 -7.95 7.70 13.52
C ALA A 123 -8.95 6.75 12.86
N VAL A 124 -8.89 5.44 13.12
CA VAL A 124 -9.79 4.42 12.55
C VAL A 124 -11.27 4.75 12.77
N GLY A 125 -11.61 5.46 13.85
CA GLY A 125 -12.98 5.90 14.15
C GLY A 125 -13.54 6.98 13.22
N HIS A 126 -12.76 7.48 12.26
CA HIS A 126 -13.13 8.64 11.44
C HIS A 126 -13.06 8.38 9.92
N PRO A 127 -13.95 8.98 9.10
CA PRO A 127 -14.01 8.74 7.64
C PRO A 127 -12.76 9.14 6.83
N ASP A 128 -11.90 9.98 7.41
CA ASP A 128 -10.61 10.39 6.86
C ASP A 128 -9.46 10.03 7.80
N GLY A 129 -9.67 8.96 8.57
CA GLY A 129 -8.72 8.41 9.50
C GLY A 129 -7.45 7.93 8.85
N LEU A 130 -7.57 7.20 7.74
CA LEU A 130 -6.45 6.50 7.13
C LEU A 130 -6.23 6.89 5.68
N ALA A 131 -4.97 6.81 5.25
CA ALA A 131 -4.57 6.74 3.86
C ALA A 131 -3.75 5.46 3.66
N VAL A 132 -4.14 4.65 2.67
CA VAL A 132 -3.39 3.43 2.33
C VAL A 132 -2.90 3.52 0.90
N VAL A 133 -1.59 3.39 0.74
CA VAL A 133 -0.94 3.31 -0.57
C VAL A 133 -0.71 1.84 -0.91
N GLY A 134 -1.32 1.38 -2.01
CA GLY A 134 -1.17 0.03 -2.55
C GLY A 134 -0.17 -0.01 -3.70
N PHE A 135 0.74 -0.98 -3.64
CA PHE A 135 1.69 -1.32 -4.70
C PHE A 135 1.42 -2.75 -5.19
N LEU A 136 1.06 -2.88 -6.46
CA LEU A 136 0.88 -4.18 -7.10
C LEU A 136 2.26 -4.76 -7.45
N LEU A 137 2.50 -6.03 -7.12
CA LEU A 137 3.78 -6.69 -7.38
C LEU A 137 3.63 -7.71 -8.52
N GLU A 138 4.44 -7.55 -9.56
CA GLU A 138 4.50 -8.46 -10.70
C GLU A 138 5.78 -9.30 -10.61
N THR A 139 5.66 -10.62 -10.77
CA THR A 139 6.81 -11.51 -10.77
C THR A 139 7.53 -11.48 -12.11
N VAL A 140 8.86 -11.47 -12.04
CA VAL A 140 9.76 -11.63 -13.18
C VAL A 140 10.85 -12.65 -12.85
N ASP A 141 11.52 -13.20 -13.86
CA ASP A 141 12.57 -14.20 -13.65
C ASP A 141 13.82 -13.62 -12.98
N ALA A 142 14.17 -12.37 -13.29
CA ALA A 142 15.36 -11.73 -12.76
C ALA A 142 15.12 -11.18 -11.34
N PRO A 143 16.06 -11.34 -10.39
CA PRO A 143 15.96 -10.69 -9.10
C PRO A 143 15.98 -9.17 -9.27
N ASN A 144 15.24 -8.46 -8.41
CA ASN A 144 15.30 -7.01 -8.32
C ASN A 144 16.20 -6.61 -7.12
N PRO A 145 17.41 -6.05 -7.36
CA PRO A 145 18.35 -5.71 -6.29
C PRO A 145 17.82 -4.70 -5.27
N ARG A 146 16.79 -3.93 -5.63
CA ARG A 146 16.19 -2.98 -4.69
C ARG A 146 15.38 -3.66 -3.58
N PHE A 147 15.04 -4.93 -3.76
CA PHE A 147 14.40 -5.76 -2.73
C PHE A 147 15.41 -6.46 -1.81
N ASP A 148 16.71 -6.46 -2.09
CA ASP A 148 17.70 -7.29 -1.38
C ASP A 148 17.67 -7.12 0.14
N ARG A 149 17.48 -5.88 0.61
CA ARG A 149 17.38 -5.57 2.05
C ARG A 149 16.11 -6.11 2.69
N LEU A 150 14.99 -6.02 1.98
CA LEU A 150 13.72 -6.61 2.44
C LEU A 150 13.81 -8.13 2.43
N VAL A 151 14.38 -8.71 1.37
CA VAL A 151 14.60 -10.16 1.19
C VAL A 151 15.45 -10.72 2.33
N GLN A 152 16.56 -10.07 2.67
CA GLN A 152 17.38 -10.45 3.82
C GLN A 152 16.58 -10.46 5.14
N GLY A 153 15.67 -9.51 5.30
CA GLY A 153 14.74 -9.50 6.43
C GLY A 153 13.77 -10.68 6.39
N LEU A 154 13.17 -10.96 5.23
CA LEU A 154 12.19 -12.04 5.03
C LEU A 154 12.78 -13.42 5.34
N GLU A 155 14.03 -13.68 4.95
CA GLU A 155 14.76 -14.90 5.30
C GLU A 155 14.86 -15.12 6.81
N GLY A 156 15.01 -14.04 7.58
CA GLY A 156 15.09 -14.08 9.03
C GLY A 156 13.74 -14.18 9.75
N ILE A 157 12.62 -14.05 9.03
CA ILE A 157 11.27 -14.08 9.64
C ILE A 157 10.35 -15.22 9.17
N GLN A 158 10.92 -16.33 8.66
CA GLN A 158 10.12 -17.45 8.14
C GLN A 158 9.11 -18.00 9.17
N LYS A 159 9.50 -18.11 10.44
CA LYS A 159 8.64 -18.67 11.50
C LYS A 159 7.62 -17.66 12.02
N ARG A 160 6.47 -18.14 12.47
CA ARG A 160 5.47 -17.29 13.15
C ARG A 160 6.11 -16.57 14.34
N GLU A 161 5.78 -15.29 14.52
CA GLU A 161 6.23 -14.41 15.62
C GLU A 161 7.73 -14.12 15.64
N SER A 162 8.47 -14.53 14.61
CA SER A 162 9.87 -14.12 14.46
C SER A 162 9.97 -12.65 14.04
N VAL A 163 11.02 -11.99 14.53
CA VAL A 163 11.27 -10.56 14.35
C VAL A 163 12.72 -10.37 13.93
N MET A 164 12.94 -9.52 12.95
CA MET A 164 14.26 -9.08 12.50
C MET A 164 14.37 -7.57 12.62
N ASN A 165 15.47 -7.10 13.21
CA ASN A 165 15.85 -5.70 13.13
C ASN A 165 16.32 -5.38 11.72
N VAL A 166 15.73 -4.36 11.12
CA VAL A 166 16.05 -3.89 9.78
C VAL A 166 16.15 -2.35 9.81
N THR A 167 16.36 -1.74 8.66
CA THR A 167 16.38 -0.28 8.53
C THR A 167 15.43 0.18 7.42
N SER A 168 15.30 1.49 7.26
CA SER A 168 14.66 2.15 6.11
C SER A 168 15.17 1.64 4.76
N GLU A 169 16.35 1.02 4.69
CA GLU A 169 16.85 0.43 3.45
C GLU A 169 15.97 -0.73 2.92
N SER A 170 15.12 -1.32 3.76
CA SER A 170 14.13 -2.33 3.34
C SER A 170 13.03 -1.76 2.44
N LEU A 171 12.96 -0.43 2.30
CA LEU A 171 12.00 0.29 1.45
C LEU A 171 12.64 0.79 0.14
N LEU A 172 13.89 0.43 -0.17
CA LEU A 172 14.59 0.91 -1.39
C LEU A 172 13.95 0.47 -2.71
N TRP A 173 13.10 -0.56 -2.67
CA TRP A 173 12.28 -0.96 -3.81
C TRP A 173 11.23 0.08 -4.22
N MET A 174 10.87 1.00 -3.32
CA MET A 174 10.07 2.18 -3.64
C MET A 174 10.91 3.19 -4.43
N ASP A 175 10.84 3.12 -5.75
CA ASP A 175 11.55 4.04 -6.64
C ASP A 175 10.95 5.45 -6.57
N ARG A 176 11.77 6.43 -6.17
CA ARG A 176 11.34 7.82 -5.97
C ARG A 176 10.83 8.48 -7.25
N GLU A 177 11.45 8.18 -8.38
CA GLU A 177 11.08 8.79 -9.66
C GLU A 177 9.74 8.23 -10.13
N ASP A 178 9.55 6.91 -10.02
CA ASP A 178 8.29 6.25 -10.33
C ASP A 178 7.14 6.77 -9.46
N LEU A 179 7.36 7.00 -8.16
CA LEU A 179 6.35 7.59 -7.28
C LEU A 179 6.01 9.03 -7.67
N GLN A 180 7.00 9.82 -8.10
CA GLN A 180 6.79 11.23 -8.43
C GLN A 180 5.99 11.42 -9.73
N ILE A 181 6.13 10.50 -10.69
CA ILE A 181 5.49 10.59 -12.01
C ILE A 181 4.38 9.56 -12.22
N GLY A 182 4.19 8.66 -11.26
CA GLY A 182 3.27 7.54 -11.36
C GLY A 182 1.82 7.99 -11.33
N ASN A 183 1.03 7.42 -12.22
CA ASN A 183 -0.42 7.52 -12.15
C ASN A 183 -0.92 6.57 -11.06
N TYR A 184 -2.06 6.92 -10.47
CA TYR A 184 -2.70 6.10 -9.46
C TYR A 184 -4.21 6.25 -9.53
N VAL A 185 -4.93 5.28 -9.00
CA VAL A 185 -6.36 5.40 -8.72
C VAL A 185 -6.58 5.73 -7.25
N THR A 186 -7.62 6.49 -6.96
CA THR A 186 -7.99 6.82 -5.60
C THR A 186 -9.48 6.79 -5.38
N TYR A 187 -9.89 6.33 -4.20
CA TYR A 187 -11.29 6.23 -3.79
C TYR A 187 -11.41 6.19 -2.26
N LYS A 188 -12.62 6.45 -1.75
CA LYS A 188 -12.95 6.27 -0.33
C LYS A 188 -13.38 4.82 -0.09
N GLY A 189 -12.62 4.11 0.74
CA GLY A 189 -12.79 2.69 0.97
C GLY A 189 -12.74 2.29 2.44
N SER A 190 -12.42 1.02 2.67
CA SER A 190 -12.30 0.42 4.00
C SER A 190 -10.95 -0.24 4.24
N LEU A 191 -10.70 -0.65 5.47
CA LEU A 191 -9.73 -1.72 5.76
C LEU A 191 -10.13 -3.00 5.01
N THR A 192 -9.14 -3.79 4.56
CA THR A 192 -9.36 -5.09 3.91
C THR A 192 -9.29 -6.27 4.87
N THR A 193 -9.00 -5.99 6.15
CA THR A 193 -9.06 -6.95 7.26
C THR A 193 -10.07 -6.48 8.31
N PRO A 194 -10.59 -7.38 9.17
CA PRO A 194 -11.50 -7.00 10.24
C PRO A 194 -10.95 -5.83 11.09
N PRO A 195 -11.77 -4.85 11.49
CA PRO A 195 -13.24 -4.83 11.39
C PRO A 195 -13.80 -4.23 10.09
N TYR A 196 -12.99 -4.11 9.03
CA TYR A 196 -13.39 -3.56 7.72
C TYR A 196 -13.96 -2.14 7.77
N THR A 197 -13.45 -1.30 8.67
CA THR A 197 -13.93 0.06 8.87
C THR A 197 -13.74 0.92 7.64
N GLU A 198 -14.78 1.66 7.26
CA GLU A 198 -14.85 2.59 6.12
C GLU A 198 -14.19 3.95 6.43
N CYS A 199 -12.88 3.92 6.72
CA CYS A 199 -12.08 5.08 7.15
C CYS A 199 -10.88 5.37 6.23
N VAL A 200 -10.78 4.68 5.08
CA VAL A 200 -9.57 4.67 4.26
C VAL A 200 -9.74 5.54 3.01
N THR A 201 -8.75 6.38 2.73
CA THR A 201 -8.53 6.94 1.40
C THR A 201 -7.50 6.07 0.70
N TRP A 202 -7.94 5.27 -0.26
CA TRP A 202 -7.07 4.37 -1.02
C TRP A 202 -6.34 5.10 -2.13
N ILE A 203 -5.10 4.70 -2.37
CA ILE A 203 -4.23 5.19 -3.44
C ILE A 203 -3.52 3.97 -4.02
N ILE A 204 -3.89 3.50 -5.20
CA ILE A 204 -3.24 2.33 -5.83
C ILE A 204 -2.44 2.81 -7.03
N TYR A 205 -1.12 2.64 -7.00
CA TYR A 205 -0.28 2.96 -8.16
C TYR A 205 -0.59 2.01 -9.31
N GLU A 206 -0.74 2.58 -10.52
CA GLU A 206 -1.08 1.83 -11.73
C GLU A 206 0.09 0.94 -12.18
N LYS A 207 1.31 1.47 -12.14
CA LYS A 207 2.51 0.75 -12.57
C LYS A 207 2.88 -0.29 -11.51
N PRO A 208 2.91 -1.60 -11.84
CA PRO A 208 3.35 -2.61 -10.90
C PRO A 208 4.85 -2.49 -10.61
N VAL A 209 5.25 -2.94 -9.43
CA VAL A 209 6.66 -3.10 -9.05
C VAL A 209 7.07 -4.53 -9.37
N GLN A 210 8.13 -4.66 -10.17
CA GLN A 210 8.66 -5.97 -10.54
C GLN A 210 9.53 -6.55 -9.42
N ILE A 211 9.30 -7.82 -9.09
CA ILE A 211 10.06 -8.57 -8.07
C ILE A 211 10.46 -9.94 -8.63
N GLY A 212 11.65 -10.43 -8.26
CA GLY A 212 12.08 -11.76 -8.69
C GLY A 212 11.18 -12.86 -8.14
N SER A 213 10.89 -13.89 -8.93
CA SER A 213 10.06 -15.02 -8.52
C SER A 213 10.57 -15.70 -7.24
N GLU A 214 11.88 -15.87 -7.09
CA GLU A 214 12.51 -16.40 -5.88
C GLU A 214 12.34 -15.46 -4.67
N GLN A 215 12.47 -14.14 -4.88
CA GLN A 215 12.30 -13.13 -3.84
C GLN A 215 10.86 -13.11 -3.31
N LEU A 216 9.88 -13.15 -4.21
CA LEU A 216 8.46 -13.26 -3.83
C LEU A 216 8.14 -14.61 -3.18
N GLY A 217 8.83 -15.68 -3.58
CA GLY A 217 8.72 -17.01 -3.00
C GLY A 217 8.97 -17.04 -1.49
N LEU A 218 9.77 -16.11 -0.95
CA LEU A 218 9.99 -16.00 0.49
C LEU A 218 8.73 -15.58 1.26
N LEU A 219 7.85 -14.74 0.67
CA LEU A 219 6.55 -14.43 1.28
C LEU A 219 5.69 -15.69 1.37
N ARG A 220 5.67 -16.51 0.31
CA ARG A 220 4.92 -17.77 0.25
C ARG A 220 5.44 -18.84 1.21
N GLN A 221 6.64 -18.67 1.75
CA GLN A 221 7.25 -19.58 2.73
C GLN A 221 7.01 -19.14 4.18
N LEU A 222 6.47 -17.94 4.42
CA LEU A 222 6.18 -17.48 5.78
C LEU A 222 5.15 -18.40 6.44
N GLU A 223 5.48 -18.90 7.62
CA GLU A 223 4.60 -19.75 8.41
C GLU A 223 3.46 -18.92 9.01
N GLY A 224 2.24 -19.39 8.80
CA GLY A 224 1.02 -18.89 9.41
C GLY A 224 0.61 -19.70 10.64
N PRO A 225 -0.71 -19.85 10.89
CA PRO A 225 -1.22 -20.77 11.90
C PRO A 225 -0.74 -22.21 11.64
N ASP A 226 -0.56 -22.98 12.72
CA ASP A 226 -0.18 -24.40 12.66
C ASP A 226 1.18 -24.70 11.99
N SER A 227 2.07 -23.70 11.92
CA SER A 227 3.41 -23.80 11.31
C SER A 227 3.36 -24.29 9.85
N GLN A 228 2.29 -23.95 9.13
CA GLN A 228 2.15 -24.17 7.69
C GLN A 228 2.35 -22.85 6.93
N PRO A 229 2.83 -22.88 5.68
CA PRO A 229 2.93 -21.68 4.86
C PRO A 229 1.60 -20.93 4.74
N ILE A 230 1.64 -19.60 4.76
CA ILE A 230 0.47 -18.77 4.46
C ILE A 230 0.20 -18.88 2.95
N GLU A 231 -0.71 -19.78 2.59
CA GLU A 231 -1.07 -20.02 1.18
C GLU A 231 -1.79 -18.82 0.55
N ARG A 232 -2.62 -18.14 1.33
CA ARG A 232 -3.41 -17.00 0.87
C ARG A 232 -3.81 -16.11 2.04
N ASN A 233 -3.55 -14.81 1.93
CA ASN A 233 -3.97 -13.80 2.90
C ASN A 233 -4.66 -12.59 2.21
N VAL A 234 -5.33 -12.83 1.07
CA VAL A 234 -6.08 -11.81 0.32
C VAL A 234 -7.58 -11.83 0.65
N ARG A 235 -8.22 -10.67 0.67
CA ARG A 235 -9.68 -10.51 0.66
C ARG A 235 -10.19 -10.42 -0.78
N PRO A 236 -11.27 -11.14 -1.14
CA PRO A 236 -11.91 -10.99 -2.44
C PRO A 236 -12.42 -9.57 -2.70
N THR A 237 -12.53 -9.16 -3.97
CA THR A 237 -13.09 -7.86 -4.34
C THR A 237 -14.55 -7.71 -3.89
N GLN A 238 -14.88 -6.53 -3.38
CA GLN A 238 -16.19 -6.18 -2.88
C GLN A 238 -17.04 -5.51 -3.97
N ARG A 239 -18.37 -5.58 -3.83
CA ARG A 239 -19.30 -4.92 -4.76
C ARG A 239 -19.60 -3.50 -4.29
N HIS A 240 -19.61 -2.56 -5.23
CA HIS A 240 -19.95 -1.18 -4.93
C HIS A 240 -21.42 -0.85 -5.11
N PRO A 241 -21.99 -0.04 -4.20
CA PRO A 241 -23.29 0.55 -4.42
C PRO A 241 -23.22 1.63 -5.52
N PRO A 242 -24.36 1.94 -6.17
CA PRO A 242 -24.46 3.10 -7.06
C PRO A 242 -23.97 4.39 -6.38
N GLY A 243 -23.22 5.20 -7.12
CA GLY A 243 -22.66 6.47 -6.63
C GLY A 243 -21.28 6.35 -5.96
N HIS A 244 -20.75 5.15 -5.77
CA HIS A 244 -19.33 5.00 -5.47
C HIS A 244 -18.49 5.49 -6.66
N SER A 245 -17.50 6.32 -6.39
CA SER A 245 -16.66 6.92 -7.42
C SER A 245 -15.20 6.60 -7.17
N VAL A 246 -14.54 6.13 -8.23
CA VAL A 246 -13.09 5.89 -8.26
C VAL A 246 -12.52 6.86 -9.27
N ILE A 247 -11.52 7.63 -8.85
CA ILE A 247 -10.87 8.65 -9.69
C ILE A 247 -9.53 8.11 -10.16
N TYR A 248 -9.28 8.20 -11.47
CA TYR A 248 -7.96 7.92 -12.03
C TYR A 248 -7.16 9.22 -12.10
N VAL A 249 -6.07 9.29 -11.34
CA VAL A 249 -5.21 10.46 -11.28
C VAL A 249 -4.04 10.26 -12.25
N LYS A 250 -4.04 11.07 -13.30
CA LYS A 250 -2.97 11.11 -14.28
C LYS A 250 -1.96 12.18 -13.88
N GLN A 251 -0.77 11.77 -13.49
CA GLN A 251 0.28 12.70 -13.10
C GLN A 251 0.87 13.35 -14.36
N VAL A 252 0.91 14.68 -14.37
CA VAL A 252 1.40 15.47 -15.50
C VAL A 252 2.71 16.14 -15.10
N ARG A 253 3.71 16.06 -15.99
CA ARG A 253 4.94 16.83 -15.82
C ARG A 253 4.69 18.28 -16.22
N SER A 254 5.10 19.22 -15.37
CA SER A 254 5.26 20.61 -15.78
C SER A 254 6.17 20.64 -17.00
N LYS A 255 5.67 21.13 -18.14
CA LYS A 255 6.55 21.56 -19.23
C LYS A 255 7.26 22.81 -18.70
N LEU A 256 8.55 22.68 -18.39
CA LEU A 256 9.43 23.82 -18.19
C LEU A 256 9.43 24.69 -19.45
#